data_AF-A0A2V2SYX2-F1
#
_entry.id   AF-A0A2V2SYX2-F1
#
_cell.length_a   1.000
_cell.length_b   1.000
_cell.length_c   1.000
_cell.angle_alpha   90.00
_cell.angle_beta   90.00
_cell.angle_gamma   90.00
#
_symmetry.space_group_name_H-M   'P 1'
#
loop_
_entity.id
_entity.type
_entity.pdbx_description
1 polymer ?
#
loop_
_entity_poly.entity_id
_entity_poly.type
_entity_poly.pdbx_seq_one_letter_code
_entity_poly.pdbx_strand_id
1 'polypeptide(L)'
;MAVKEPTDPELQTSLFIAYGLLVIAFISPMLALMLPMPPFKGLELGGWFSRSGAVTTVFALLAESVLIRAKLSITPVGWGWGGLQEQRDRFIPKFNAPELTVFCLTIVGTLIWAYGDLPFTWLSQD
;
A
#
# COMPACT_ATOMS: atom_id res chain seq x y z
N MET A 1 -10.31 19.32 21.93
CA MET A 1 -9.05 18.55 21.98
C MET A 1 -7.97 19.43 21.37
N ALA A 2 -6.94 19.80 22.13
CA ALA A 2 -5.81 20.55 21.56
C ALA A 2 -5.13 19.66 20.52
N VAL A 3 -5.08 20.11 19.27
CA VAL A 3 -4.39 19.40 18.19
C VAL A 3 -2.90 19.46 18.53
N LYS A 4 -2.33 18.31 18.94
CA LYS A 4 -0.89 18.19 19.18
C LYS A 4 -0.17 18.41 17.85
N GLU A 5 0.82 19.28 17.83
CA GLU A 5 1.66 19.48 16.65
C GLU A 5 2.38 18.17 16.29
N PRO A 6 2.27 17.70 15.04
CA PRO A 6 3.00 16.53 14.60
C PRO A 6 4.49 16.84 14.61
N THR A 7 5.27 15.97 15.25
CA THR A 7 6.73 16.14 15.32
C THR A 7 7.37 15.53 14.06
N ASP A 8 8.46 16.12 13.55
CA ASP A 8 9.26 15.56 12.45
C ASP A 8 9.51 14.03 12.51
N PRO A 9 9.90 13.43 13.66
CA PRO A 9 10.06 11.98 13.76
C PRO A 9 8.75 11.20 13.56
N GLU A 10 7.60 11.75 13.93
CA GLU A 10 6.29 11.10 13.71
C GLU A 10 5.95 11.06 12.20
N LEU A 11 6.28 12.14 11.47
CA LEU A 11 6.11 12.22 10.01
C LEU A 11 7.08 11.28 9.27
N GLN A 12 8.34 11.20 9.71
CA GLN A 12 9.30 10.24 9.17
C GLN A 12 8.91 8.79 9.44
N THR A 13 8.41 8.50 10.65
CA THR A 13 7.90 7.17 10.99
C THR A 13 6.72 6.80 10.10
N SER A 14 5.82 7.75 9.83
CA SER A 14 4.69 7.54 8.92
C SER A 14 5.14 7.21 7.49
N LEU A 15 6.17 7.91 6.97
CA LEU A 15 6.79 7.58 5.69
C LEU A 15 7.38 6.17 5.72
N PHE A 16 8.16 5.83 6.75
CA PHE A 16 8.81 4.52 6.87
C PHE A 16 7.77 3.38 6.89
N ILE A 17 6.70 3.54 7.66
CA ILE A 17 5.59 2.59 7.71
C ILE A 17 4.92 2.47 6.34
N ALA A 18 4.59 3.59 5.69
CA ALA A 18 3.96 3.57 4.37
C ALA A 18 4.83 2.86 3.32
N TYR A 19 6.13 3.15 3.27
CA TYR A 19 7.06 2.46 2.38
C TYR A 19 7.18 0.96 2.71
N GLY A 20 7.23 0.60 3.99
CA GLY A 20 7.22 -0.81 4.40
C GLY A 20 5.97 -1.56 3.94
N LEU A 21 4.80 -0.93 4.05
CA LEU A 21 3.53 -1.49 3.56
C LEU A 21 3.52 -1.63 2.03
N LEU A 22 4.05 -0.66 1.29
CA LEU A 22 4.18 -0.73 -0.17
C LEU A 22 5.13 -1.83 -0.62
N VAL A 23 6.22 -2.05 0.11
CA VAL A 23 7.15 -3.16 -0.13
C VAL A 23 6.43 -4.50 0.05
N ILE A 24 5.65 -4.66 1.11
CA ILE A 24 4.84 -5.88 1.32
C ILE A 24 3.84 -6.06 0.17
N ALA A 25 3.13 -5.00 -0.22
CA ALA A 25 2.18 -5.04 -1.32
C ALA A 25 2.85 -5.49 -2.63
N PHE A 26 4.00 -4.91 -2.97
CA PHE A 26 4.74 -5.22 -4.20
C PHE A 26 5.31 -6.64 -4.22
N ILE A 27 5.85 -7.12 -3.08
CA ILE A 27 6.51 -8.42 -2.99
C ILE A 27 5.50 -9.57 -2.90
N SER A 28 4.30 -9.33 -2.37
CA SER A 28 3.26 -10.36 -2.16
C SER A 28 2.98 -11.24 -3.39
N PRO A 29 2.71 -10.70 -4.60
CA PRO A 29 2.44 -11.54 -5.77
C PRO A 29 3.68 -12.30 -6.25
N MET A 30 4.89 -11.75 -6.07
CA MET A 30 6.12 -12.46 -6.41
C MET A 30 6.36 -13.64 -5.47
N LEU A 31 6.14 -13.46 -4.17
CA LEU A 31 6.23 -14.54 -3.18
C LEU A 31 5.20 -15.63 -3.44
N ALA A 32 4.00 -15.29 -3.89
CA ALA A 32 2.98 -16.29 -4.19
C ALA A 32 3.41 -17.24 -5.33
N LEU A 33 4.24 -16.76 -6.28
CA LEU A 33 4.79 -17.57 -7.36
C LEU A 33 6.04 -18.38 -6.95
N MET A 34 6.81 -17.89 -5.97
CA MET A 34 8.06 -18.53 -5.53
C MET A 34 7.86 -19.53 -4.38
N LEU A 35 6.91 -19.25 -3.48
CA LEU A 35 6.67 -20.09 -2.30
C LEU A 35 5.83 -21.31 -2.68
N PRO A 36 6.16 -22.49 -2.11
CA PRO A 36 5.35 -23.68 -2.32
C PRO A 36 3.94 -23.43 -1.77
N MET A 37 2.95 -23.78 -2.59
CA MET A 37 1.55 -23.71 -2.19
C MET A 37 1.30 -24.63 -0.98
N PRO A 38 0.61 -24.14 0.06
CA PRO A 38 0.27 -24.99 1.20
C PRO A 38 -0.69 -26.12 0.75
N PRO A 39 -0.54 -27.35 1.30
CA PRO A 39 -1.32 -28.51 0.88
C PRO A 39 -2.76 -28.45 1.44
N PHE A 40 -3.59 -27.57 0.88
CA PHE A 40 -5.02 -27.48 1.18
C PHE A 40 -5.85 -28.08 0.05
N LYS A 41 -6.83 -28.92 0.39
CA LYS A 41 -7.76 -29.51 -0.59
C LYS A 41 -8.54 -28.41 -1.31
N GLY A 42 -8.53 -28.44 -2.65
CA GLY A 42 -9.22 -27.46 -3.49
C GLY A 42 -8.52 -26.12 -3.64
N LEU A 43 -7.28 -25.98 -3.14
CA LEU A 43 -6.43 -24.83 -3.44
C LEU A 43 -5.53 -25.20 -4.62
N GLU A 44 -5.74 -24.53 -5.74
CA GLU A 44 -4.88 -24.64 -6.93
C GLU A 44 -3.93 -23.46 -7.01
N LEU A 45 -2.87 -23.59 -7.82
CA LEU A 45 -1.84 -22.55 -7.99
C LEU A 45 -2.45 -21.20 -8.41
N GLY A 46 -3.44 -21.23 -9.32
CA GLY A 46 -4.16 -20.02 -9.75
C GLY A 46 -4.95 -19.37 -8.61
N GLY A 47 -5.64 -20.17 -7.80
CA GLY A 47 -6.36 -19.68 -6.61
C GLY A 47 -5.40 -19.13 -5.54
N TRP A 48 -4.21 -19.73 -5.39
CA TRP A 48 -3.16 -19.23 -4.50
C TRP A 48 -2.60 -17.88 -4.98
N PHE A 49 -2.30 -17.75 -6.27
CA PHE A 49 -1.85 -16.49 -6.85
C PHE A 49 -2.91 -15.40 -6.76
N SER A 50 -4.18 -15.70 -7.05
CA SER A 50 -5.30 -14.74 -6.91
C SER A 50 -5.38 -14.14 -5.50
N ARG A 51 -5.18 -14.94 -4.44
CA ARG A 51 -5.19 -14.45 -3.05
C ARG A 51 -4.09 -13.43 -2.75
N SER A 52 -2.95 -13.50 -3.43
CA SER A 52 -1.89 -12.50 -3.29
C SER A 52 -2.31 -11.11 -3.79
N GLY A 53 -3.26 -11.04 -4.73
CA GLY A 53 -3.86 -9.79 -5.19
C GLY A 53 -4.63 -9.07 -4.09
N ALA A 54 -5.38 -9.81 -3.27
CA ALA A 54 -6.08 -9.24 -2.11
C ALA A 54 -5.09 -8.65 -1.10
N VAL A 55 -4.01 -9.36 -0.81
CA VAL A 55 -2.92 -8.88 0.08
C VAL A 55 -2.30 -7.61 -0.50
N THR A 56 -1.93 -7.62 -1.78
CA THR A 56 -1.39 -6.45 -2.50
C THR A 56 -2.30 -5.23 -2.33
N THR A 57 -3.60 -5.41 -2.59
CA THR A 57 -4.60 -4.35 -2.54
C THR A 57 -4.74 -3.78 -1.13
N VAL A 58 -4.91 -4.64 -0.13
CA VAL A 58 -5.09 -4.22 1.28
C VAL A 58 -3.87 -3.45 1.77
N PHE A 59 -2.66 -3.93 1.51
CA PHE A 59 -1.44 -3.26 1.96
C PHE A 59 -1.19 -1.94 1.22
N ALA A 60 -1.54 -1.83 -0.07
CA ALA A 60 -1.49 -0.57 -0.80
C ALA A 60 -2.46 0.47 -0.19
N LEU A 61 -3.71 0.09 0.09
CA LEU A 61 -4.71 0.95 0.72
C LEU A 61 -4.33 1.33 2.17
N LEU A 62 -3.73 0.41 2.92
CA LEU A 62 -3.19 0.72 4.24
C LEU A 62 -2.07 1.77 4.16
N ALA A 63 -1.14 1.63 3.21
CA ALA A 63 -0.10 2.63 2.98
C ALA A 63 -0.71 4.00 2.64
N GLU A 64 -1.73 4.04 1.78
CA GLU A 64 -2.48 5.26 1.46
C GLU A 64 -3.09 5.90 2.70
N SER A 65 -3.75 5.11 3.55
CA SER A 65 -4.39 5.59 4.77
C SER A 65 -3.38 6.23 5.74
N VAL A 66 -2.17 5.67 5.84
CA VAL A 66 -1.08 6.23 6.65
C VAL A 66 -0.61 7.56 6.07
N LEU A 67 -0.41 7.62 4.74
CA LEU A 67 0.02 8.83 4.04
C LEU A 67 -1.01 9.96 4.14
N ILE A 68 -2.30 9.66 3.95
CA ILE A 68 -3.39 10.63 4.08
C ILE A 68 -3.45 11.18 5.51
N ARG A 69 -3.39 10.31 6.53
CA ARG A 69 -3.38 10.74 7.93
C ARG A 69 -2.18 11.65 8.23
N ALA A 70 -1.00 11.31 7.73
CA ALA A 70 0.21 12.13 7.89
C ALA A 70 0.13 13.47 7.14
N LYS A 71 -0.51 13.51 5.95
CA LYS A 71 -0.77 14.75 5.22
C LYS A 71 -1.76 15.66 5.96
N LEU A 72 -2.83 15.07 6.49
CA LEU A 72 -3.86 15.82 7.22
C LEU A 72 -3.34 16.39 8.54
N SER A 73 -2.39 15.73 9.21
CA SER A 73 -1.83 16.25 10.47
C SER A 73 -1.04 17.55 10.29
N ILE A 74 -0.46 17.79 9.11
CA ILE A 74 0.29 19.02 8.77
C ILE A 74 -0.51 19.99 7.89
N THR A 75 -1.77 19.70 7.59
CA THR A 75 -2.65 20.57 6.77
C THR A 75 -3.86 21.01 7.61
N PRO A 76 -3.69 21.98 8.54
CA PRO A 76 -4.76 22.37 9.45
C PRO A 76 -5.84 23.16 8.71
N VAL A 77 -7.05 23.05 9.24
CA VAL A 77 -8.21 23.84 8.83
C VAL A 77 -8.16 25.18 9.59
N GLY A 78 -7.26 26.10 9.20
CA GLY A 78 -7.14 27.40 9.87
C GLY A 78 -5.81 28.13 9.62
N TRP A 79 -5.79 29.42 9.94
CA TRP A 79 -4.67 30.34 9.68
C TRP A 79 -3.56 30.23 10.74
N GLY A 80 -2.31 30.19 10.27
CA GLY A 80 -1.18 30.80 10.97
C GLY A 80 -0.35 29.90 11.89
N TRP A 81 0.59 29.13 11.33
CA TRP A 81 1.75 28.61 12.08
C TRP A 81 2.98 28.59 11.15
N GLY A 82 3.99 29.42 11.42
CA GLY A 82 5.18 29.56 10.55
C GLY A 82 6.03 28.28 10.43
N GLY A 83 6.20 27.53 11.53
CA GLY A 83 6.94 26.26 11.52
C GLY A 83 6.22 25.13 10.76
N LEU A 84 4.90 25.23 10.62
CA LEU A 84 4.10 24.27 9.88
C LEU A 84 4.29 24.41 8.37
N GLN A 85 4.54 25.62 7.89
CA GLN A 85 4.83 25.86 6.48
C GLN A 85 6.12 25.16 6.05
N GLU A 86 7.17 25.25 6.87
CA GLU A 86 8.45 24.56 6.62
C GLU A 86 8.28 23.03 6.61
N GLN A 87 7.50 22.49 7.55
CA GLN A 87 7.18 21.06 7.57
C GLN A 87 6.39 20.63 6.33
N ARG A 88 5.42 21.44 5.89
CA ARG A 88 4.63 21.15 4.67
C ARG A 88 5.51 21.14 3.44
N ASP A 89 6.32 22.17 3.23
CA ASP A 89 7.20 22.27 2.06
C ASP A 89 8.19 21.09 2.02
N ARG A 90 8.63 20.60 3.18
CA ARG A 90 9.54 19.45 3.29
C ARG A 90 8.87 18.08 3.10
N PHE A 91 7.66 17.88 3.64
CA PHE A 91 7.05 16.55 3.74
C PHE A 91 5.92 16.29 2.72
N ILE A 92 5.17 17.31 2.30
CA ILE A 92 4.10 17.13 1.30
C ILE A 92 4.61 16.48 0.01
N PRO A 93 5.75 16.91 -0.59
CA PRO A 93 6.27 16.24 -1.79
C PRO A 93 6.59 14.76 -1.54
N LYS A 94 7.10 14.43 -0.34
CA LYS A 94 7.43 13.03 0.03
C LYS A 94 6.18 12.18 0.24
N PHE A 95 5.10 12.76 0.72
CA PHE A 95 3.81 12.07 0.87
C PHE A 95 3.05 11.92 -0.45
N ASN A 96 3.33 12.77 -1.44
CA ASN A 96 2.72 12.69 -2.77
C ASN A 96 3.51 11.76 -3.70
N ALA A 97 4.82 11.66 -3.54
CA ALA A 97 5.68 10.77 -4.34
C ALA A 97 5.16 9.33 -4.49
N PRO A 98 4.66 8.64 -3.45
CA PRO A 98 4.16 7.27 -3.59
C PRO A 98 2.70 7.14 -4.08
N GLU A 99 1.95 8.23 -4.33
CA GLU A 99 0.52 8.15 -4.67
C GLU A 99 0.26 7.35 -5.95
N LEU A 100 1.06 7.58 -7.00
CA LEU A 100 0.93 6.82 -8.24
C LEU A 100 1.23 5.33 -8.01
N THR A 101 2.23 5.02 -7.17
CA THR A 101 2.58 3.65 -6.82
C THR A 101 1.45 2.95 -6.07
N VAL A 102 0.85 3.61 -5.07
CA VAL A 102 -0.32 3.12 -4.35
C VAL A 102 -1.46 2.82 -5.32
N PHE A 103 -1.77 3.75 -6.22
CA PHE A 103 -2.84 3.63 -7.19
C PHE A 103 -2.61 2.43 -8.13
N CYS A 104 -1.41 2.33 -8.71
CA CYS A 104 -1.03 1.23 -9.59
C CYS A 104 -1.10 -0.12 -8.86
N LEU A 105 -0.56 -0.22 -7.64
CA LEU A 105 -0.59 -1.45 -6.86
C LEU A 105 -2.02 -1.86 -6.47
N THR A 106 -2.89 -0.90 -6.17
CA THR A 106 -4.30 -1.16 -5.87
C THR A 106 -5.01 -1.73 -7.09
N ILE A 107 -4.81 -1.14 -8.29
CA ILE A 107 -5.37 -1.66 -9.54
C ILE A 107 -4.85 -3.06 -9.83
N VAL A 108 -3.53 -3.24 -9.83
CA VAL A 108 -2.87 -4.51 -10.14
C VAL A 108 -3.30 -5.59 -9.15
N GLY A 109 -3.30 -5.28 -7.85
CA GLY A 109 -3.77 -6.17 -6.79
C GLY A 109 -5.22 -6.58 -7.00
N THR A 110 -6.10 -5.64 -7.36
CA THR A 110 -7.51 -5.92 -7.63
C THR A 110 -7.69 -6.83 -8.85
N LEU A 111 -6.92 -6.59 -9.92
CA LEU A 111 -6.94 -7.43 -11.12
C LEU A 111 -6.42 -8.85 -10.84
N ILE A 112 -5.31 -9.00 -10.12
CA ILE A 112 -4.79 -10.31 -9.70
C ILE A 112 -5.82 -11.00 -8.80
N TRP A 113 -6.47 -10.26 -7.90
CA TRP A 113 -7.48 -10.85 -7.02
C TRP A 113 -8.68 -11.38 -7.80
N ALA A 114 -9.21 -10.60 -8.73
CA ALA A 114 -10.38 -10.99 -9.50
C ALA A 114 -10.10 -12.06 -10.56
N TYR A 115 -8.90 -12.07 -11.14
CA TYR A 115 -8.60 -12.82 -12.38
C TYR A 115 -7.28 -13.59 -12.37
N GLY A 116 -6.59 -13.67 -11.23
CA GLY A 116 -5.25 -14.28 -11.13
C GLY A 116 -5.24 -15.79 -11.40
N ASP A 117 -6.37 -16.46 -11.35
CA ASP A 117 -6.54 -17.86 -11.68
C ASP A 117 -6.66 -18.14 -13.19
N LEU A 118 -7.07 -17.15 -13.99
CA LEU A 118 -7.28 -17.30 -15.43
C LEU A 118 -6.04 -17.80 -16.20
N PRO A 119 -4.81 -17.28 -15.98
CA PRO A 119 -3.65 -17.75 -16.72
C PRO A 119 -3.31 -19.23 -16.45
N PHE A 120 -3.59 -19.72 -15.25
CA PHE A 120 -3.28 -21.09 -14.83
C PHE A 120 -4.33 -22.09 -15.28
N THR A 121 -5.61 -21.67 -15.29
CA THR A 121 -6.70 -22.50 -15.80
C THR A 121 -6.55 -22.76 -17.30
N TRP A 122 -6.16 -21.74 -18.08
CA TRP A 122 -5.84 -21.92 -19.51
C TRP A 122 -4.69 -22.89 -19.75
N LEU A 123 -3.60 -22.80 -18.98
CA LEU A 123 -2.43 -23.68 -19.12
C LEU A 123 -2.69 -25.15 -18.73
N SER A 124 -3.77 -25.42 -17.98
CA SER A 124 -4.14 -26.78 -17.55
C SER A 124 -5.03 -27.54 -18.55
N GLN A 125 -5.49 -26.88 -19.62
CA GLN A 125 -6.37 -27.47 -20.64
C GLN A 125 -5.62 -28.02 -21.88
N ASP A 126 -4.30 -27.80 -21.96
CA ASP A 126 -3.40 -28.42 -22.95
C ASP A 126 -2.66 -29.63 -22.35
#